data_AF-A0A453KFF2-F1
#
_entry.id   AF-A0A453KFF2-F1
#
_cell.length_a   1.000
_cell.length_b   1.000
_cell.length_c   1.000
_cell.angle_alpha   90.00
_cell.angle_beta   90.00
_cell.angle_gamma   90.00
#
_symmetry.space_group_name_H-M   'P 1'
#
loop_
_entity.id
_entity.type
_entity.pdbx_description
1 polymer ?
#
loop_
_entity_poly.entity_id
_entity_poly.type
_entity_poly.pdbx_seq_one_letter_code
_entity_poly.pdbx_strand_id
1 'polypeptide(L)' 'MNSDKSEECRTMIDYLLGLVHEGKLKYEMELTPFSEFNMALDKALGKHGSQPKQVLRF' A
#
# COMPACT_ATOMS: atom_id res chain seq x y z
N MET A 1 1.11 -1.16 27.83
CA MET A 1 0.54 -0.25 26.81
C MET A 1 -0.72 0.35 27.39
N ASN A 2 -0.95 1.67 27.29
CA ASN A 2 -2.16 2.30 27.81
C ASN A 2 -3.38 1.76 27.06
N SER A 3 -4.41 1.34 27.81
CA SER A 3 -5.64 0.74 27.29
C SER A 3 -6.35 1.60 26.24
N ASP A 4 -6.31 2.93 26.40
CA ASP A 4 -6.93 3.85 25.43
C ASP A 4 -6.28 3.77 24.05
N LYS A 5 -4.95 3.65 24.00
CA LYS A 5 -4.22 3.54 22.74
C LYS A 5 -4.53 2.23 22.02
N SER A 6 -4.81 1.15 22.74
CA SER A 6 -5.19 -0.12 22.11
C SER A 6 -6.57 -0.09 21.48
N GLU A 7 -7.53 0.60 22.10
CA GLU A 7 -8.89 0.71 21.52
C GLU A 7 -8.94 1.68 20.34
N GLU A 8 -8.20 2.79 20.39
CA GLU A 8 -8.00 3.68 19.24
C GLU A 8 -7.34 2.94 18.07
N CYS A 9 -6.29 2.15 18.34
CA CYS A 9 -5.65 1.32 17.32
C CYS A 9 -6.62 0.32 16.70
N ARG A 10 -7.43 -0.38 17.51
CA ARG A 10 -8.42 -1.34 17.00
C ARG A 10 -9.45 -0.66 16.11
N THR A 11 -9.98 0.49 16.54
CA THR A 11 -10.95 1.28 15.76
C THR A 11 -10.36 1.71 14.41
N MET A 12 -9.11 2.15 14.40
CA MET A 12 -8.41 2.53 13.17
C MET A 12 -8.22 1.32 12.24
N ILE A 13 -7.83 0.16 12.79
CA ILE A 13 -7.66 -1.06 12.02
C ILE A 13 -8.98 -1.49 11.37
N ASP A 14 -10.06 -1.54 12.16
CA ASP A 14 -11.38 -1.95 11.66
C ASP A 14 -11.89 -0.99 10.57
N TYR A 15 -11.66 0.31 10.73
CA TYR A 15 -11.95 1.30 9.71
C TYR A 15 -11.18 1.05 8.40
N LEU A 16 -9.86 0.85 8.47
CA LEU A 16 -9.03 0.57 7.30
C LEU A 16 -9.44 -0.73 6.61
N LEU A 17 -9.76 -1.78 7.38
CA LEU A 17 -10.27 -3.05 6.84
C LEU A 17 -11.62 -2.87 6.15
N GLY A 18 -12.52 -2.06 6.71
CA GLY A 18 -13.77 -1.68 6.06
C GLY A 18 -13.56 -1.02 4.70
N LEU A 19 -12.63 -0.06 4.61
CA LEU A 19 -12.29 0.59 3.35
C LEU A 19 -11.73 -0.38 2.31
N VAL A 20 -10.93 -1.38 2.72
CA VAL A 20 -10.40 -2.43 1.82
C VAL A 20 -11.54 -3.32 1.32
N HIS A 21 -12.41 -3.80 2.22
CA HIS A 21 -13.55 -4.65 1.85
C HIS A 21 -14.54 -3.94 0.92
N GLU A 22 -14.79 -2.65 1.13
CA GLU A 22 -15.62 -1.82 0.24
C GLU A 22 -14.92 -1.46 -1.08
N GLY A 23 -13.63 -1.81 -1.23
CA GLY A 23 -12.83 -1.46 -2.41
C GLY A 23 -12.57 0.04 -2.56
N LYS A 24 -12.68 0.81 -1.46
CA LYS A 24 -12.34 2.24 -1.40
C LYS A 24 -10.84 2.46 -1.16
N LEU A 25 -10.19 1.51 -0.50
CA LEU A 25 -8.74 1.46 -0.37
C LEU A 25 -8.19 0.45 -1.38
N LYS A 26 -7.83 0.95 -2.57
CA LYS A 26 -7.18 0.16 -3.62
C LYS A 26 -5.80 0.74 -3.90
N TYR A 27 -4.80 -0.13 -3.93
CA TYR A 27 -3.53 0.20 -4.55
C TYR A 27 -3.63 -0.15 -6.03
N GLU A 28 -3.47 0.84 -6.90
CA GLU A 28 -3.25 0.57 -8.31
C GLU A 28 -1.91 -0.17 -8.43
N MET A 29 -1.97 -1.37 -9.00
CA MET A 29 -0.81 -2.23 -9.20
C MET A 29 -0.51 -2.34 -10.69
N GLU A 30 0.77 -2.25 -11.03
CA GLU A 30 1.27 -2.43 -12.40
C GLU A 30 2.22 -3.62 -12.44
N LEU A 31 1.97 -4.59 -13.33
CA LEU A 31 2.89 -5.71 -13.56
C LEU A 31 4.04 -5.25 -14.44
N THR A 32 5.28 -5.36 -13.98
CA THR A 32 6.47 -4.98 -14.76
C THR A 32 7.48 -6.12 -14.84
N PRO A 33 8.21 -6.25 -15.97
CA PRO A 33 9.28 -7.23 -16.08
C PRO A 33 10.46 -6.87 -15.17
N PHE A 34 11.22 -7.88 -14.72
CA PHE A 34 12.42 -7.66 -13.90
C PHE A 34 13.46 -6.73 -14.55
N SER A 35 13.49 -6.62 -15.88
CA SER A 35 14.35 -5.67 -16.61
C SER A 35 14.12 -4.21 -16.20
N GLU A 36 12.96 -3.87 -15.63
CA GLU A 36 12.60 -2.53 -15.16
C GLU A 36 12.80 -2.33 -13.65
N PHE A 37 13.54 -3.23 -12.99
CA PHE A 37 13.72 -3.22 -11.53
C PHE A 37 14.08 -1.85 -10.94
N ASN A 38 15.03 -1.13 -11.55
CA ASN A 38 15.49 0.16 -11.01
C ASN A 38 14.36 1.21 -11.02
N MET A 39 13.55 1.24 -12.07
CA MET A 39 12.39 2.13 -12.16
C MET A 39 11.32 1.74 -11.13
N ALA A 40 11.10 0.44 -10.92
CA ALA A 40 10.21 -0.07 -9.89
C ALA A 40 10.65 0.31 -8.47
N LEU A 41 11.96 0.22 -8.20
CA LEU A 41 12.53 0.63 -6.93
C LEU A 41 12.36 2.14 -6.69
N ASP A 42 12.63 2.97 -7.70
CA ASP A 42 12.46 4.42 -7.59
C ASP A 42 11.00 4.82 -7.30
N LYS A 43 10.04 4.16 -7.96
CA LYS A 43 8.60 4.35 -7.69
C LYS A 43 8.22 3.87 -6.29
N ALA A 44 8.73 2.73 -5.83
CA ALA A 44 8.46 2.20 -4.49
C ALA A 44 8.98 3.13 -3.37
N LEU A 45 10.14 3.75 -3.59
CA LEU A 45 10.74 4.76 -2.72
C LEU A 45 10.07 6.13 -2.79
N GLY A 46 9.04 6.30 -3.63
CA GLY A 46 8.28 7.55 -3.76
C GLY A 46 8.99 8.64 -4.57
N LYS A 47 10.09 8.32 -5.26
CA LYS A 47 10.83 9.30 -6.09
C LYS A 47 10.03 9.84 -7.27
N HIS A 48 8.95 9.13 -7.64
CA HIS A 48 8.03 9.52 -8.71
C HIS A 48 6.65 9.97 -8.21
N GLY A 49 6.51 10.26 -6.90
CA GLY A 49 5.24 10.68 -6.31
C GLY A 49 4.21 9.56 -6.24
N SER A 50 2.92 9.92 -6.36
CA SER A 50 1.80 8.97 -6.29
C SER A 50 1.63 8.23 -7.62
N GLN A 51 2.43 7.18 -7.81
CA GLN A 51 2.35 6.26 -8.95
C GLN A 51 1.79 4.90 -8.50
N PRO A 52 1.19 4.12 -9.42
CA PRO A 52 0.85 2.72 -9.17
C PRO A 52 2.05 1.95 -8.63
N LYS A 53 1.78 1.08 -7.66
CA LYS A 53 2.80 0.21 -7.08
C LYS A 53 3.15 -0.88 -8.09
N GLN A 54 4.43 -1.13 -8.30
CA GLN A 54 4.87 -2.11 -9.29
C GLN A 54 5.06 -3.49 -8.67
N VAL A 55 4.56 -4.51 -9.34
CA VAL A 55 4.71 -5.93 -9.00
C VAL A 55 5.64 -6.54 -10.04
N LEU A 56 6.84 -6.93 -9.61
CA LEU A 56 7.82 -7.54 -10.51
C LEU A 56 7.37 -8.94 -10.91
N ARG A 57 7.38 -9.20 -12.22
CA ARG A 57 7.18 -10.52 -12.80
C ARG A 57 8.54 -11.15 -13.09
N PHE A 58 8.72 -12.37 -12.58
CA PHE A 58 9.88 -13.23 -12.80
C PHE A 58 9.62 -14.25 -13.92
#